data_AF-A0A0J6YG84-F1
#
_entry.id   AF-A0A0J6YG84-F1
#
_cell.length_a   1.000
_cell.length_b   1.000
_cell.length_c   1.000
_cell.angle_alpha   90.00
_cell.angle_beta   90.00
_cell.angle_gamma   90.00
#
_symmetry.space_group_name_H-M   'P 1'
#
loop_
_entity.id
_entity.type
_entity.pdbx_description
1 polymer ?
#
loop_
_entity_poly.entity_id
_entity_poly.type
_entity_poly.pdbx_seq_one_letter_code
_entity_poly.pdbx_strand_id
1 'polypeptide(L)'
;MASNPDAHISHYLLTTALFRLLASDFTTSLAPAPSNLLPTSVSDPNIRETKIPGPIPLQVLDIEDIGSSVWTQIEAIERVERGETTRGREIIRTVMRDEGGDSTVGNNPNSGNMSSNSAVLQGNNNTSPKSGPHRLVLEDPRGTKVVAIELSPVESVGIGKMPIGAKLLIKNATVARGMLLLEPSCVTVLGGKIEDADTAWNAGRKDRLLAKVQQLQPEQT
;
A
#
# COMPACT_ATOMS: atom_id res chain seq x y z
N MET A 1 -24.36 40.03 -5.78
CA MET A 1 -23.56 39.44 -4.69
C MET A 1 -22.15 39.27 -5.22
N ALA A 2 -21.22 40.16 -4.87
CA ALA A 2 -19.81 40.01 -5.24
C ALA A 2 -19.17 38.97 -4.32
N SER A 3 -18.53 37.94 -4.89
CA SER A 3 -17.73 36.98 -4.15
C SER A 3 -16.53 37.69 -3.52
N ASN A 4 -16.23 37.40 -2.26
CA ASN A 4 -15.13 38.03 -1.53
C ASN A 4 -13.77 37.55 -2.12
N PRO A 5 -12.97 38.43 -2.76
CA PRO A 5 -11.72 38.03 -3.41
C PRO A 5 -10.68 37.47 -2.42
N ASP A 6 -10.70 37.91 -1.16
CA ASP A 6 -9.76 37.44 -0.13
C ASP A 6 -10.01 35.98 0.29
N ALA A 7 -11.25 35.51 0.17
CA ALA A 7 -11.61 34.12 0.43
C ALA A 7 -10.99 33.18 -0.60
N HIS A 8 -10.89 33.61 -1.86
CA HIS A 8 -10.28 32.83 -2.93
C HIS A 8 -8.77 32.71 -2.73
N ILE A 9 -8.08 33.82 -2.43
CA ILE A 9 -6.63 33.83 -2.20
C ILE A 9 -6.25 32.91 -1.02
N SER A 10 -7.02 32.99 0.08
CA SER A 10 -6.81 32.15 1.26
C SER A 10 -6.98 30.65 0.96
N HIS A 11 -7.96 30.29 0.13
CA HIS A 11 -8.19 28.90 -0.28
C HIS A 11 -7.02 28.34 -1.11
N TYR A 12 -6.49 29.11 -2.06
CA TYR A 12 -5.34 28.68 -2.86
C TYR A 12 -4.09 28.50 -2.00
N LEU A 13 -3.83 29.42 -1.07
CA LEU A 13 -2.70 29.31 -0.16
C LEU A 13 -2.78 28.06 0.72
N LEU A 14 -3.96 27.78 1.30
CA LEU A 14 -4.17 26.57 2.11
C LEU A 14 -3.99 25.30 1.28
N THR A 15 -4.56 25.26 0.07
CA THR A 15 -4.46 24.09 -0.81
C THR A 15 -3.01 23.83 -1.22
N THR A 16 -2.26 24.86 -1.62
CA THR A 16 -0.85 24.74 -1.97
C THR A 16 0.01 24.37 -0.77
N ALA A 17 -0.25 24.94 0.41
CA ALA A 17 0.44 24.59 1.64
C ALA A 17 0.19 23.12 2.02
N LEU A 18 -1.06 22.66 1.95
CA LEU A 18 -1.42 21.26 2.21
C LEU A 18 -0.72 20.32 1.23
N PHE A 19 -0.74 20.62 -0.07
CA PHE A 19 -0.06 19.81 -1.08
C PHE A 19 1.44 19.68 -0.78
N ARG A 20 2.11 20.79 -0.47
CA ARG A 20 3.54 20.79 -0.10
C ARG A 20 3.78 20.02 1.19
N LEU A 21 2.91 20.17 2.19
CA LEU A 21 3.01 19.47 3.45
C LEU A 21 2.90 17.95 3.26
N LEU A 22 1.94 17.49 2.45
CA LEU A 22 1.75 16.06 2.13
C LEU A 22 2.95 15.47 1.38
N ALA A 23 3.66 16.28 0.58
CA ALA A 23 4.87 15.87 -0.14
C ALA A 23 6.17 15.97 0.68
N SER A 24 6.13 16.55 1.89
CA SER A 24 7.32 16.82 2.70
C SER A 24 7.51 15.83 3.84
N ASP A 25 8.71 15.80 4.43
CA ASP A 25 9.00 15.01 5.63
C ASP A 25 8.41 15.67 6.89
N PHE A 26 7.49 14.98 7.57
CA PHE A 26 6.86 15.46 8.80
C PHE A 26 7.83 15.78 9.94
N THR A 27 9.00 15.15 9.99
CA THR A 27 10.01 15.45 11.03
C THR A 27 10.64 16.85 10.87
N THR A 28 10.55 17.43 9.67
CA THR A 28 11.09 18.77 9.35
C THR A 28 10.00 19.81 9.13
N SER A 29 8.80 19.38 8.73
CA SER A 29 7.70 20.27 8.31
C SER A 29 6.62 20.48 9.37
N LEU A 30 6.54 19.64 10.40
CA LEU A 30 5.57 19.77 11.49
C LEU A 30 6.29 20.03 12.82
N ALA A 31 5.83 21.04 13.55
CA ALA A 31 6.31 21.29 14.90
C ALA A 31 5.82 20.16 15.85
N PRO A 32 6.71 19.49 16.58
CA PRO A 32 6.33 18.49 17.57
C PRO A 32 5.51 19.12 18.70
N ALA A 33 4.32 18.60 18.97
CA ALA A 33 3.46 19.04 20.06
C ALA A 33 2.84 17.82 20.77
N PRO A 34 2.61 17.85 22.09
CA PRO A 34 2.07 16.68 22.80
C PRO A 34 0.75 16.12 22.23
N SER A 35 -0.04 16.95 21.54
CA SER A 35 -1.29 16.56 20.88
C SER A 35 -1.10 15.80 19.56
N ASN A 36 0.06 15.92 18.91
CA ASN A 36 0.35 15.34 17.59
C ASN A 36 1.48 14.30 17.61
N LEU A 37 1.89 13.85 18.79
CA LEU A 37 2.98 12.89 18.98
C LEU A 37 2.47 11.58 19.56
N LEU A 38 3.14 10.48 19.18
CA LEU A 38 2.91 9.19 19.78
C LEU A 38 3.38 9.18 21.25
N PRO A 39 2.70 8.45 22.14
CA PRO A 39 3.21 8.17 23.48
C PRO A 39 4.60 7.53 23.41
N THR A 40 5.49 7.86 24.34
CA THR A 40 6.85 7.29 24.36
C THR A 40 6.87 5.77 24.55
N SER A 41 5.82 5.21 25.15
CA SER A 41 5.63 3.77 25.36
C SER A 41 4.92 3.06 24.21
N VAL A 42 4.71 3.71 23.06
CA VAL A 42 3.90 3.16 21.94
C VAL A 42 4.45 1.82 21.41
N SER A 43 5.77 1.61 21.49
CA SER A 43 6.43 0.39 21.00
C SER A 43 6.73 -0.64 22.09
N ASP A 44 6.25 -0.44 23.33
CA ASP A 44 6.51 -1.37 24.43
C ASP A 44 5.67 -2.67 24.28
N PRO A 45 6.30 -3.85 24.09
CA PRO A 45 5.58 -5.12 23.95
C PRO A 45 4.97 -5.64 25.26
N ASN A 46 5.41 -5.13 26.41
CA ASN A 46 4.89 -5.53 27.72
C ASN A 46 3.51 -4.95 27.98
N ILE A 47 3.19 -3.82 27.35
CA ILE A 47 1.86 -3.21 27.42
C ILE A 47 0.91 -4.04 26.58
N ARG A 48 -0.08 -4.64 27.25
CA ARG A 48 -1.09 -5.48 26.60
C ARG A 48 -1.87 -4.68 25.56
N GLU A 49 -2.39 -3.53 25.96
CA GLU A 49 -3.20 -2.66 25.12
C GLU A 49 -3.16 -1.23 25.66
N THR A 50 -3.17 -0.24 24.77
CA THR A 50 -3.34 1.17 25.10
C THR A 50 -4.08 1.87 23.96
N LYS A 51 -4.98 2.79 24.30
CA LYS A 51 -5.69 3.60 23.30
C LYS A 51 -4.97 4.90 23.02
N ILE A 52 -4.87 5.24 21.74
CA ILE A 52 -4.40 6.53 21.27
C ILE A 52 -5.64 7.36 20.92
N PRO A 53 -5.97 8.42 21.69
CA PRO A 53 -7.14 9.25 21.41
C PRO A 53 -7.01 10.01 20.08
N GLY A 54 -5.82 10.54 19.78
CA GLY A 54 -5.55 11.29 18.56
C GLY A 54 -6.30 12.64 18.49
N PRO A 55 -6.22 13.36 17.36
CA PRO A 55 -5.63 12.94 16.08
C PRO A 55 -4.09 13.05 16.05
N ILE A 56 -3.41 11.98 15.61
CA ILE A 56 -1.94 11.97 15.43
C ILE A 56 -1.61 11.84 13.94
N PRO A 57 -0.92 12.83 13.33
CA PRO A 57 -0.42 12.72 11.97
C PRO A 57 0.81 11.80 11.94
N LEU A 58 0.78 10.79 11.09
CA LEU A 58 1.89 9.85 10.88
C LEU A 58 2.30 9.81 9.41
N GLN A 59 3.57 9.52 9.18
CA GLN A 59 4.16 9.32 7.86
C GLN A 59 4.54 7.85 7.66
N VAL A 60 4.26 7.30 6.48
CA VAL A 60 4.64 5.92 6.11
C VAL A 60 6.11 5.88 5.72
N LEU A 61 6.90 5.07 6.42
CA LEU A 61 8.31 4.81 6.09
C LEU A 61 8.51 3.50 5.33
N ASP A 62 7.67 2.51 5.60
CA ASP A 62 7.75 1.19 4.98
C ASP A 62 6.38 0.52 4.97
N ILE A 63 6.19 -0.39 4.01
CA ILE A 63 4.99 -1.21 3.88
C ILE A 63 5.36 -2.60 3.35
N GLU A 64 4.82 -3.63 3.99
CA GLU A 64 5.08 -5.03 3.64
C GLU A 64 3.75 -5.77 3.52
N ASP A 65 3.60 -6.57 2.48
CA ASP A 65 2.55 -7.58 2.43
C ASP A 65 3.02 -8.80 3.23
N ILE A 66 2.33 -9.07 4.34
CA ILE A 66 2.58 -10.21 5.23
C ILE A 66 1.55 -11.33 5.02
N GLY A 67 0.57 -11.12 4.12
CA GLY A 67 -0.43 -12.11 3.75
C GLY A 67 -0.01 -13.02 2.60
N SER A 68 0.95 -12.60 1.77
CA SER A 68 1.50 -13.39 0.67
C SER A 68 2.94 -13.87 0.93
N SER A 69 3.32 -14.98 0.29
CA SER A 69 4.69 -15.49 0.42
C SER A 69 5.70 -14.55 -0.25
N VAL A 70 6.90 -14.46 0.32
CA VAL A 70 8.01 -13.65 -0.25
C VAL A 70 8.31 -14.07 -1.69
N TRP A 71 8.27 -15.38 -1.97
CA TRP A 71 8.49 -15.93 -3.31
C TRP A 71 7.42 -15.46 -4.31
N THR A 72 6.14 -15.53 -3.93
CA THR A 72 5.03 -15.03 -4.76
C THR A 72 5.21 -13.55 -5.11
N GLN A 73 5.70 -12.73 -4.17
CA GLN A 73 5.96 -11.32 -4.41
C GLN A 73 7.14 -11.10 -5.37
N ILE A 74 8.24 -11.86 -5.23
CA ILE A 74 9.38 -11.80 -6.16
C ILE A 74 8.95 -12.16 -7.57
N GLU A 75 8.24 -13.29 -7.74
CA GLU A 75 7.77 -13.70 -9.06
C GLU A 75 6.80 -12.66 -9.67
N ALA A 76 5.97 -12.00 -8.86
CA ALA A 76 5.10 -10.94 -9.34
C ALA A 76 5.88 -9.73 -9.89
N ILE A 77 7.00 -9.37 -9.25
CA ILE A 77 7.90 -8.32 -9.75
C ILE A 77 8.55 -8.77 -11.06
N GLU A 78 9.08 -9.99 -11.13
CA GLU A 78 9.76 -10.51 -12.33
C GLU A 78 8.84 -10.66 -13.53
N ARG A 79 7.56 -11.00 -13.31
CA ARG A 79 6.55 -11.03 -14.37
C ARG A 79 6.39 -9.64 -15.00
N VAL A 80 6.32 -8.59 -14.18
CA VAL A 80 6.23 -7.20 -14.66
C VAL A 80 7.51 -6.80 -15.40
N GLU A 81 8.70 -7.14 -14.88
CA GLU A 81 9.99 -6.88 -15.54
C GLU A 81 10.10 -7.55 -16.91
N ARG A 82 9.50 -8.74 -17.08
CA ARG A 82 9.44 -9.48 -18.34
C ARG A 82 8.34 -8.99 -19.29
N GLY A 83 7.50 -8.04 -18.87
CA GLY A 83 6.36 -7.55 -19.64
C GLY A 83 5.21 -8.55 -19.74
N GLU A 84 5.13 -9.52 -18.82
CA GLU A 84 4.03 -10.48 -18.74
C GLU A 84 2.86 -9.82 -17.98
N THR A 85 1.81 -9.45 -18.70
CA THR A 85 0.57 -8.96 -18.07
C THR A 85 -0.38 -10.13 -17.83
N THR A 86 -0.86 -10.28 -16.60
CA THR A 86 -1.82 -11.32 -16.25
C THR A 86 -3.23 -10.76 -16.38
N ARG A 87 -3.98 -11.14 -17.42
CA ARG A 87 -5.45 -10.97 -17.45
C ARG A 87 -6.09 -12.32 -17.10
N GLY A 88 -6.45 -12.51 -15.83
CA GLY A 88 -7.09 -13.75 -15.36
C GLY A 88 -6.10 -14.87 -15.01
N ARG A 89 -6.41 -16.12 -15.39
CA ARG A 89 -5.53 -17.31 -15.23
C ARG A 89 -4.57 -17.52 -16.41
N GLU A 90 -4.52 -16.58 -17.36
CA GLU A 90 -3.70 -16.70 -18.55
C GLU A 90 -2.56 -15.69 -18.53
N ILE A 91 -1.34 -16.20 -18.77
CA ILE A 91 -0.13 -15.38 -18.94
C ILE A 91 -0.04 -15.02 -20.41
N ILE A 92 -0.31 -13.76 -20.75
CA ILE A 92 -0.16 -13.26 -22.12
C ILE A 92 1.25 -12.67 -22.23
N ARG A 93 2.08 -13.31 -23.06
CA ARG A 93 3.37 -12.73 -23.47
C ARG A 93 3.12 -11.79 -24.65
N THR A 94 3.31 -10.51 -24.42
CA THR A 94 3.40 -9.53 -25.52
C THR A 94 4.72 -9.73 -26.24
N VAL A 95 4.73 -10.66 -27.20
CA VAL A 95 5.75 -10.64 -28.26
C VAL A 95 5.54 -9.37 -29.06
N MET A 96 6.51 -8.45 -29.03
CA MET A 96 6.58 -7.38 -30.02
C MET A 96 6.80 -8.06 -31.37
N ARG A 97 5.72 -8.27 -32.11
CA ARG A 97 5.76 -8.64 -33.51
C ARG A 97 6.06 -7.36 -34.26
N ASP A 98 7.28 -7.24 -34.77
CA ASP A 98 7.66 -6.19 -35.70
C ASP A 98 6.62 -6.07 -36.82
N GLU A 99 6.32 -4.82 -37.17
CA GLU A 99 5.34 -4.41 -38.18
C GLU A 99 5.54 -5.16 -39.51
N GLY A 100 4.50 -5.90 -39.93
CA GLY A 100 4.47 -6.49 -41.26
C GLY A 100 3.30 -7.44 -41.48
N GLY A 101 2.20 -6.93 -42.03
CA GLY A 101 1.35 -7.72 -42.93
C GLY A 101 0.01 -8.22 -42.39
N ASP A 102 -1.02 -7.51 -42.85
CA ASP A 102 -2.29 -8.01 -43.38
C ASP A 102 -3.38 -8.56 -42.45
N SER A 103 -4.56 -7.96 -42.60
CA SER A 103 -5.80 -8.26 -41.89
C SER A 103 -6.61 -9.27 -42.70
N THR A 104 -6.85 -10.45 -42.16
CA THR A 104 -7.91 -11.34 -42.69
C THR A 104 -8.83 -11.81 -41.57
N VAL A 105 -10.08 -11.34 -41.69
CA VAL A 105 -11.24 -11.69 -40.89
C VAL A 105 -11.67 -13.11 -41.25
N GLY A 106 -11.67 -14.03 -40.27
CA GLY A 106 -12.12 -15.41 -40.44
C GLY A 106 -13.20 -15.77 -39.41
N ASN A 107 -14.46 -15.43 -39.72
CA ASN A 107 -15.63 -15.95 -39.03
C ASN A 107 -15.84 -17.43 -39.40
N ASN A 108 -15.95 -18.32 -38.42
CA ASN A 108 -16.43 -19.68 -38.64
C ASN A 108 -17.38 -20.09 -37.49
N PRO A 109 -18.70 -20.22 -37.72
CA PRO A 109 -19.60 -20.80 -36.74
C PRO A 109 -19.80 -22.28 -37.07
N ASN A 110 -19.32 -23.19 -36.22
CA ASN A 110 -19.80 -24.57 -36.28
C ASN A 110 -20.13 -25.12 -34.88
N SER A 111 -21.29 -25.77 -34.88
CA SER A 111 -22.04 -26.37 -33.79
C SER A 111 -21.32 -27.59 -33.19
N GLY A 112 -21.48 -27.80 -31.87
CA GLY A 112 -20.94 -28.95 -31.16
C GLY A 112 -21.43 -29.03 -29.72
N ASN A 113 -22.70 -29.38 -29.55
CA ASN A 113 -23.33 -29.72 -28.28
C ASN A 113 -22.72 -31.01 -27.70
N MET A 114 -22.07 -30.97 -26.53
CA MET A 114 -21.99 -32.13 -25.62
C MET A 114 -22.00 -31.70 -24.15
N SER A 115 -23.03 -32.21 -23.47
CA SER A 115 -23.32 -32.11 -22.05
C SER A 115 -22.35 -32.96 -21.22
N SER A 116 -21.85 -32.43 -20.10
CA SER A 116 -21.64 -33.25 -18.90
C SER A 116 -21.51 -32.38 -17.65
N ASN A 117 -22.27 -32.78 -16.64
CA ASN A 117 -22.35 -32.20 -15.30
C ASN A 117 -20.98 -31.89 -14.67
N SER A 118 -20.83 -30.66 -14.21
CA SER A 118 -20.36 -30.44 -12.85
C SER A 118 -20.91 -29.12 -12.33
N ALA A 119 -21.95 -29.22 -11.53
CA ALA A 119 -22.41 -28.15 -10.66
C ALA A 119 -21.30 -27.86 -9.64
N VAL A 120 -20.30 -27.08 -10.03
CA VAL A 120 -19.35 -26.45 -9.12
C VAL A 120 -19.74 -24.99 -9.06
N LEU A 121 -20.55 -24.69 -8.05
CA LEU A 121 -20.55 -23.46 -7.27
C LEU A 121 -19.81 -22.32 -7.97
N GLN A 122 -20.55 -21.59 -8.78
CA GLN A 122 -20.16 -20.30 -9.33
C GLN A 122 -20.12 -19.29 -8.18
N GLY A 123 -19.13 -19.44 -7.31
CA GLY A 123 -18.59 -18.33 -6.56
C GLY A 123 -17.98 -17.41 -7.58
N ASN A 124 -18.67 -16.29 -7.85
CA ASN A 124 -18.10 -15.10 -8.47
C ASN A 124 -16.95 -14.59 -7.61
N ASN A 125 -15.84 -15.32 -7.61
CA ASN A 125 -14.57 -14.81 -7.18
C ASN A 125 -14.03 -13.97 -8.33
N ASN A 126 -14.60 -12.77 -8.47
CA ASN A 126 -13.80 -11.58 -8.75
C ASN A 126 -12.83 -11.40 -7.56
N THR A 127 -11.96 -12.38 -7.32
CA THR A 127 -10.75 -12.20 -6.52
C THR A 127 -9.85 -11.34 -7.38
N SER A 128 -10.14 -10.04 -7.35
CA SER A 128 -9.07 -9.07 -7.20
C SER A 128 -8.08 -9.67 -6.20
N PRO A 129 -6.78 -9.72 -6.53
CA PRO A 129 -5.79 -10.37 -5.67
C PRO A 129 -5.99 -9.84 -4.26
N LYS A 130 -6.24 -10.75 -3.31
CA LYS A 130 -6.47 -10.37 -1.91
C LYS A 130 -5.22 -9.64 -1.45
N SER A 131 -5.38 -8.34 -1.24
CA SER A 131 -4.34 -7.39 -0.86
C SER A 131 -4.35 -7.34 0.67
N GLY A 132 -3.33 -7.91 1.31
CA GLY A 132 -3.12 -7.82 2.76
C GLY A 132 -3.56 -9.07 3.57
N PRO A 133 -3.18 -9.14 4.86
CA PRO A 133 -2.83 -8.00 5.72
C PRO A 133 -1.46 -7.37 5.44
N HIS A 134 -1.34 -6.07 5.67
CA HIS A 134 -0.07 -5.34 5.56
C HIS A 134 0.51 -4.98 6.92
N ARG A 135 1.85 -4.98 6.98
CA ARG A 135 2.64 -4.39 8.05
C ARG A 135 3.21 -3.06 7.57
N LEU A 136 3.08 -2.01 8.35
CA LEU A 136 3.63 -0.69 8.05
C LEU A 136 4.64 -0.28 9.12
N VAL A 137 5.60 0.55 8.75
CA VAL A 137 6.40 1.34 9.70
C VAL A 137 5.97 2.78 9.55
N LEU A 138 5.49 3.37 10.64
CA LEU A 138 4.97 4.73 10.68
C LEU A 138 5.84 5.61 11.58
N GLU A 139 5.88 6.91 11.29
CA GLU A 139 6.67 7.89 12.04
C GLU A 139 5.88 9.15 12.37
N ASP A 140 6.00 9.65 13.60
CA ASP A 140 5.41 10.92 14.04
C ASP A 140 6.33 12.13 13.77
N PRO A 141 5.86 13.38 13.94
CA PRO A 141 6.69 14.58 13.73
C PRO A 141 7.96 14.68 14.60
N ARG A 142 8.09 13.89 15.68
CA ARG A 142 9.30 13.83 16.51
C ARG A 142 10.31 12.81 15.98
N GLY A 143 9.94 11.97 15.00
CA GLY A 143 10.73 10.83 14.55
C GLY A 143 10.48 9.55 15.36
N THR A 144 9.41 9.52 16.15
CA THR A 144 9.02 8.31 16.91
C THR A 144 8.42 7.31 15.94
N LYS A 145 9.02 6.13 15.84
CA LYS A 145 8.57 5.07 14.93
C LYS A 145 7.66 4.08 15.64
N VAL A 146 6.65 3.58 14.93
CA VAL A 146 5.76 2.51 15.40
C VAL A 146 5.50 1.52 14.28
N VAL A 147 5.47 0.23 14.61
CA VAL A 147 5.01 -0.80 13.68
C VAL A 147 3.49 -0.83 13.74
N ALA A 148 2.85 -0.83 12.58
CA ALA A 148 1.41 -0.96 12.46
C ALA A 148 1.06 -2.23 11.69
N ILE A 149 -0.06 -2.87 12.05
CA ILE A 149 -0.61 -4.02 11.33
C ILE A 149 -2.04 -3.70 10.97
N GLU A 150 -2.39 -4.00 9.71
CA GLU A 150 -3.75 -3.96 9.22
C GLU A 150 -4.58 -5.08 9.87
N LEU A 151 -5.37 -4.71 10.88
CA LEU A 151 -6.28 -5.63 11.58
C LEU A 151 -7.54 -5.88 10.74
N SER A 152 -8.05 -4.81 10.11
CA SER A 152 -9.16 -4.82 9.17
C SER A 152 -8.73 -4.09 7.90
N PRO A 153 -9.11 -4.54 6.68
CA PRO A 153 -8.67 -3.92 5.44
C PRO A 153 -8.96 -2.41 5.40
N VAL A 154 -7.93 -1.60 5.20
CA VAL A 154 -8.02 -0.15 5.08
C VAL A 154 -7.91 0.23 3.61
N GLU A 155 -8.87 0.98 3.11
CA GLU A 155 -8.84 1.44 1.72
C GLU A 155 -7.56 2.23 1.43
N SER A 156 -6.98 2.01 0.25
CA SER A 156 -5.70 2.58 -0.19
C SER A 156 -4.45 2.08 0.53
N VAL A 157 -4.55 1.30 1.62
CA VAL A 157 -3.39 0.58 2.18
C VAL A 157 -3.06 -0.62 1.29
N GLY A 158 -1.81 -0.69 0.88
CA GLY A 158 -1.26 -1.85 0.17
C GLY A 158 -0.17 -1.50 -0.81
N ILE A 159 0.57 -2.53 -1.22
CA ILE A 159 1.69 -2.34 -2.13
C ILE A 159 1.21 -1.90 -3.51
N GLY A 160 1.82 -0.84 -4.06
CA GLY A 160 1.40 -0.23 -5.33
C GLY A 160 0.16 0.67 -5.22
N LYS A 161 -0.46 0.76 -4.04
CA LYS A 161 -1.56 1.71 -3.74
C LYS A 161 -1.07 2.85 -2.85
N MET A 162 -0.29 2.52 -1.83
CA MET A 162 0.24 3.46 -0.86
C MET A 162 1.72 3.76 -1.18
N PRO A 163 2.06 5.00 -1.55
CA PRO A 163 3.46 5.39 -1.73
C PRO A 163 4.17 5.59 -0.39
N ILE A 164 5.50 5.50 -0.40
CA ILE A 164 6.31 5.86 0.76
C ILE A 164 6.29 7.37 0.98
N GLY A 165 6.26 7.76 2.25
CA GLY A 165 6.03 9.13 2.66
C GLY A 165 4.55 9.53 2.68
N ALA A 166 3.61 8.63 2.34
CA ALA A 166 2.18 8.92 2.49
C ALA A 166 1.84 9.29 3.93
N LYS A 167 0.85 10.18 4.09
CA LYS A 167 0.43 10.74 5.36
C LYS A 167 -0.88 10.11 5.82
N LEU A 168 -0.93 9.76 7.09
CA LEU A 168 -2.07 9.15 7.76
C LEU A 168 -2.46 10.02 8.96
N LEU A 169 -3.75 10.06 9.28
CA LEU A 169 -4.26 10.63 10.52
C LEU A 169 -4.86 9.52 11.37
N ILE A 170 -4.31 9.31 12.56
CA ILE A 170 -4.72 8.25 13.48
C ILE A 170 -5.58 8.83 14.59
N LYS A 171 -6.76 8.27 14.82
CA LYS A 171 -7.69 8.71 15.86
C LYS A 171 -8.38 7.52 16.51
N ASN A 172 -8.47 7.51 17.84
CA ASN A 172 -9.09 6.44 18.61
C ASN A 172 -8.55 5.03 18.27
N ALA A 173 -7.26 4.92 17.98
CA ALA A 173 -6.63 3.66 17.58
C ALA A 173 -6.14 2.86 18.78
N THR A 174 -6.14 1.54 18.65
CA THR A 174 -5.58 0.64 19.66
C THR A 174 -4.13 0.33 19.31
N VAL A 175 -3.26 0.39 20.31
CA VAL A 175 -1.91 -0.17 20.27
C VAL A 175 -1.90 -1.38 21.18
N ALA A 176 -1.52 -2.54 20.65
CA ALA A 176 -1.39 -3.77 21.40
C ALA A 176 -0.01 -4.36 21.19
N ARG A 177 0.68 -4.72 22.28
CA ARG A 177 2.01 -5.33 22.23
C ARG A 177 3.01 -4.55 21.37
N GLY A 178 2.99 -3.22 21.51
CA GLY A 178 3.87 -2.32 20.76
C GLY A 178 3.49 -2.10 19.29
N MET A 179 2.33 -2.60 18.85
CA MET A 179 1.88 -2.49 17.46
C MET A 179 0.58 -1.69 17.35
N LEU A 180 0.53 -0.74 16.44
CA LEU A 180 -0.69 0.02 16.12
C LEU A 180 -1.61 -0.83 15.25
N LEU A 181 -2.83 -1.07 15.72
CA LEU A 181 -3.82 -1.88 15.02
C LEU A 181 -4.66 -0.97 14.11
N LEU A 182 -4.47 -1.11 12.80
CA LEU A 182 -5.14 -0.29 11.80
C LEU A 182 -6.47 -0.91 11.41
N GLU A 183 -7.50 -0.07 11.45
CA GLU A 183 -8.84 -0.37 10.98
C GLU A 183 -9.41 0.89 10.29
N PRO A 184 -10.40 0.74 9.38
CA PRO A 184 -11.02 1.89 8.72
C PRO A 184 -11.60 2.93 9.68
N SER A 185 -11.99 2.51 10.89
CA SER A 185 -12.57 3.39 11.91
C SER A 185 -11.57 4.33 12.57
N CYS A 186 -10.27 4.02 12.52
CA CYS A 186 -9.23 4.75 13.27
C CYS A 186 -8.19 5.43 12.38
N VAL A 187 -8.22 5.19 11.06
CA VAL A 187 -7.25 5.72 10.10
C VAL A 187 -7.96 6.58 9.04
N THR A 188 -7.46 7.79 8.83
CA THR A 188 -7.76 8.57 7.62
C THR A 188 -6.49 8.67 6.77
N VAL A 189 -6.54 8.15 5.55
CA VAL A 189 -5.41 8.25 4.60
C VAL A 189 -5.48 9.61 3.91
N LEU A 190 -4.47 10.46 4.13
CA LEU A 190 -4.38 11.78 3.52
C LEU A 190 -3.63 11.77 2.17
N GLY A 191 -2.91 10.68 1.87
CA GLY A 191 -2.12 10.55 0.65
C GLY A 191 -0.79 11.30 0.75
N GLY A 192 -0.32 11.85 -0.38
CA GLY A 192 1.04 12.40 -0.47
C GLY A 192 2.09 11.31 -0.71
N LYS A 193 3.31 11.73 -0.97
CA LYS A 193 4.47 10.89 -1.32
C LYS A 193 5.73 11.70 -1.08
N ILE A 194 6.81 11.07 -0.63
CA ILE A 194 8.15 11.66 -0.69
C ILE A 194 8.86 11.00 -1.85
N GLU A 195 9.09 11.74 -2.93
CA GLU A 195 9.48 11.19 -4.23
C GLU A 195 10.76 10.35 -4.16
N ASP A 196 11.80 10.86 -3.50
CA ASP A 196 13.08 10.18 -3.40
C ASP A 196 12.98 8.90 -2.56
N ALA A 197 12.22 8.96 -1.45
CA ALA A 197 12.02 7.83 -0.56
C ALA A 197 11.22 6.71 -1.24
N ASP A 198 10.14 7.05 -1.94
CA ASP A 198 9.31 6.09 -2.68
C ASP A 198 10.07 5.50 -3.87
N THR A 199 10.84 6.30 -4.60
CA THR A 199 11.67 5.81 -5.71
C THR A 199 12.73 4.83 -5.21
N ALA A 200 13.48 5.19 -4.16
CA ALA A 200 14.48 4.33 -3.56
C ALA A 200 13.87 3.05 -2.99
N TRP A 201 12.71 3.16 -2.33
CA TRP A 201 12.00 2.01 -1.78
C TRP A 201 11.57 1.05 -2.88
N ASN A 202 10.94 1.54 -3.96
CA ASN A 202 10.49 0.71 -5.08
C ASN A 202 11.68 0.02 -5.77
N ALA A 203 12.76 0.77 -6.06
CA ALA A 203 13.95 0.23 -6.69
C ALA A 203 14.59 -0.90 -5.87
N GLY A 204 14.70 -0.75 -4.55
CA GLY A 204 15.30 -1.77 -3.68
C GLY A 204 14.35 -2.89 -3.24
N ARG A 205 13.09 -2.90 -3.67
CA ARG A 205 12.08 -3.83 -3.13
C ARG A 205 12.41 -5.29 -3.40
N LYS A 206 12.81 -5.61 -4.63
CA LYS A 206 13.14 -6.99 -5.03
C LYS A 206 14.32 -7.53 -4.23
N ASP A 207 15.37 -6.72 -4.08
CA ASP A 207 16.56 -7.09 -3.31
C ASP A 207 16.25 -7.36 -1.84
N ARG A 208 15.39 -6.53 -1.21
CA ARG A 208 14.92 -6.77 0.16
C ARG A 208 14.15 -8.09 0.30
N LEU A 209 13.34 -8.45 -0.70
CA LEU A 209 12.62 -9.74 -0.70
C LEU A 209 13.59 -10.91 -0.87
N LEU A 210 14.56 -10.82 -1.79
CA LEU A 210 15.58 -11.85 -1.98
C LEU A 210 16.42 -12.07 -0.72
N ALA A 211 16.83 -10.99 -0.05
CA ALA A 211 17.55 -11.05 1.22
C ALA A 211 16.73 -11.77 2.32
N LYS A 212 15.41 -11.53 2.38
CA LYS A 212 14.52 -12.24 3.31
C LYS A 212 14.47 -13.75 3.03
N VAL A 213 14.43 -14.16 1.76
CA VAL A 213 14.45 -15.60 1.40
C VAL A 213 15.76 -16.25 1.87
N GLN A 214 16.89 -15.59 1.68
CA GLN A 214 18.19 -16.10 2.10
C GLN A 214 18.28 -16.28 3.63
N GLN A 215 17.73 -15.36 4.41
CA GLN A 215 17.69 -15.46 5.87
C GLN A 215 16.77 -16.59 6.37
N LEU A 216 15.74 -16.96 5.59
CA LEU A 216 14.79 -18.02 5.94
C LEU A 216 15.27 -19.43 5.60
N GLN A 217 16.37 -19.57 4.85
CA GLN A 217 17.03 -20.85 4.62
C GLN A 217 18.12 -21.03 5.69
N PRO A 218 17.84 -21.68 6.83
CA PRO A 218 18.93 -22.09 7.71
C PRO A 218 19.81 -23.05 6.93
N GLU A 219 21.12 -22.83 6.97
CA GLU A 219 22.10 -23.75 6.40
C GLU A 219 21.83 -25.16 6.95
N GLN A 220 21.35 -26.04 6.09
CA GLN A 220 21.25 -27.46 6.36
C GLN A 220 22.68 -27.98 6.49
N THR A 221 23.19 -28.01 7.72
CA THR A 221 24.43 -28.68 8.11
C THR A 221 24.10 -30.02 8.73
#